data_AF-A0A953M5I1-F1
#
_entry.id   AF-A0A953M5I1-F1
#
_cell.length_a   1.000
_cell.length_b   1.000
_cell.length_c   1.000
_cell.angle_alpha   90.00
_cell.angle_beta   90.00
_cell.angle_gamma   90.00
#
_symmetry.space_group_name_H-M   'P 1'
#
loop_
_entity.id
_entity.type
_entity.pdbx_description
1 polymer ?
#
loop_
_entity_poly.entity_id
_entity_poly.type
_entity_poly.pdbx_seq_one_letter_code
_entity_poly.pdbx_strand_id
1 'polypeptide(L)'
;MRRQNILRESAIALVLPLACFGCRSTDPGVRQAHQKVEPSQFVIAAGDPVRAAPPAVATQTPPTGQVAPVPRPTFVVEPGAPMSVAEAAAPVETPVLLDAKVGDINGRPVFASEFLEPLEGNLRAKALETDRDQWIRFAAEQIQVQLRSMITDELLRAEALSRLTVEQKAGLRRFLQDVRSRLISQSGGSSQRAANR
;
A
#
# COMPACT_ATOMS: atom_id res chain seq x y z
N MET A 1 -32.63 14.81 54.60
CA MET A 1 -32.92 14.92 53.14
C MET A 1 -33.69 13.68 52.71
N ARG A 2 -34.88 13.87 52.13
CA ARG A 2 -35.82 12.82 51.68
C ARG A 2 -35.31 12.11 50.42
N ARG A 3 -35.44 10.78 50.34
CA ARG A 3 -35.80 10.06 49.11
C ARG A 3 -36.69 8.86 49.46
N GLN A 4 -37.97 8.96 49.10
CA GLN A 4 -38.91 7.86 48.94
C GLN A 4 -39.15 7.65 47.44
N ASN A 5 -39.29 6.38 47.05
CA ASN A 5 -40.15 5.79 46.02
C ASN A 5 -40.20 6.37 44.59
N ILE A 6 -40.14 5.48 43.60
CA ILE A 6 -41.28 5.17 42.70
C ILE A 6 -40.93 3.90 41.88
N LEU A 7 -41.71 2.84 42.11
CA LEU A 7 -41.96 1.73 41.19
C LEU A 7 -42.94 2.20 40.10
N ARG A 8 -42.68 1.88 38.83
CA ARG A 8 -43.65 1.90 37.72
C ARG A 8 -43.33 0.73 36.77
N GLU A 9 -44.22 -0.26 36.71
CA GLU A 9 -45.22 -0.53 35.63
C GLU A 9 -44.58 -1.08 34.34
N SER A 10 -44.70 -2.39 34.05
CA SER A 10 -45.86 -3.07 33.44
C SER A 10 -46.04 -2.76 31.95
N ALA A 11 -45.80 -3.74 31.06
CA ALA A 11 -46.74 -4.12 29.99
C ALA A 11 -46.28 -5.37 29.21
N ILE A 12 -47.23 -6.29 29.06
CA ILE A 12 -47.24 -7.54 28.30
C ILE A 12 -47.92 -7.27 26.93
N ALA A 13 -47.40 -7.86 25.85
CA ALA A 13 -48.11 -8.24 24.61
C ALA A 13 -47.11 -9.04 23.74
N LEU A 14 -47.17 -10.37 23.58
CA LEU A 14 -48.15 -11.29 23.00
C LEU A 14 -48.31 -11.20 21.45
N VAL A 15 -47.54 -12.06 20.76
CA VAL A 15 -47.91 -13.03 19.69
C VAL A 15 -48.81 -12.58 18.50
N LEU A 16 -48.31 -12.62 17.26
CA LEU A 16 -48.56 -13.68 16.24
C LEU A 16 -47.88 -13.35 14.88
N PRO A 17 -47.59 -14.36 14.04
CA PRO A 17 -46.88 -14.25 12.76
C PRO A 17 -47.83 -14.14 11.57
N LEU A 18 -47.39 -13.51 10.48
CA LEU A 18 -48.08 -13.55 9.19
C LEU A 18 -47.12 -14.04 8.10
N ALA A 19 -47.37 -15.27 7.66
CA ALA A 19 -46.78 -15.84 6.47
C ALA A 19 -47.58 -15.40 5.24
N CYS A 20 -46.90 -14.85 4.23
CA CYS A 20 -47.37 -14.85 2.85
C CYS A 20 -46.29 -15.48 1.96
N PHE A 21 -46.72 -16.58 1.35
CA PHE A 21 -46.09 -17.31 0.25
C PHE A 21 -45.80 -16.41 -0.96
N GLY A 22 -44.74 -16.71 -1.72
CA GLY A 22 -44.69 -16.31 -3.13
C GLY A 22 -43.32 -16.31 -3.80
N CYS A 23 -42.96 -17.46 -4.37
CA CYS A 23 -42.04 -17.69 -5.50
C CYS A 23 -40.57 -17.24 -5.38
N ARG A 24 -39.62 -18.17 -5.61
CA ARG A 24 -38.79 -18.20 -6.85
C ARG A 24 -37.69 -19.27 -6.79
N SER A 25 -37.71 -20.14 -7.80
CA SER A 25 -36.60 -20.88 -8.43
C SER A 25 -35.72 -21.79 -7.56
N THR A 26 -36.02 -23.08 -7.63
CA THR A 26 -35.09 -24.18 -7.39
C THR A 26 -34.08 -24.23 -8.54
N ASP A 27 -32.85 -23.80 -8.30
CA ASP A 27 -31.71 -24.02 -9.19
C ASP A 27 -30.92 -25.24 -8.69
N PRO A 28 -30.76 -26.32 -9.46
CA PRO A 28 -30.03 -27.48 -9.02
C PRO A 28 -28.52 -27.25 -9.16
N GLY A 29 -27.87 -27.02 -8.03
CA GLY A 29 -26.52 -27.54 -7.80
C GLY A 29 -25.37 -26.85 -8.53
N VAL A 30 -24.84 -25.80 -7.90
CA VAL A 30 -23.39 -25.66 -7.80
C VAL A 30 -23.04 -25.58 -6.32
N ARG A 31 -22.85 -26.75 -5.70
CA ARG A 31 -22.11 -26.82 -4.44
C ARG A 31 -20.68 -26.45 -4.77
N GLN A 32 -20.32 -25.17 -4.62
CA GLN A 32 -18.92 -24.80 -4.48
C GLN A 32 -18.46 -25.44 -3.17
N ALA A 33 -17.82 -26.60 -3.31
CA ALA A 33 -17.02 -27.14 -2.23
C ALA A 33 -16.02 -26.03 -1.85
N HIS A 34 -16.04 -25.61 -0.59
CA HIS A 34 -14.97 -24.82 -0.03
C HIS A 34 -13.70 -25.65 -0.16
N GLN A 35 -12.95 -25.45 -1.25
CA GLN A 35 -11.69 -26.12 -1.45
C GLN A 35 -10.72 -25.47 -0.48
N LYS A 36 -10.48 -26.18 0.64
CA LYS A 36 -9.47 -25.81 1.62
C LYS A 36 -8.12 -25.81 0.90
N VAL A 37 -7.57 -24.62 0.72
CA VAL A 37 -6.25 -24.46 0.10
C VAL A 37 -5.22 -24.87 1.13
N GLU A 38 -4.60 -26.03 0.93
CA GLU A 38 -3.56 -26.55 1.82
C GLU A 38 -2.20 -25.98 1.40
N PRO A 39 -1.29 -25.66 2.35
CA PRO A 39 0.03 -25.08 2.05
C PRO A 39 0.87 -25.90 1.06
N SER A 40 0.65 -27.21 0.99
CA SER A 40 1.31 -28.12 0.05
C SER A 40 0.94 -27.88 -1.42
N GLN A 41 -0.15 -27.15 -1.68
CA GLN A 41 -0.58 -26.79 -3.04
C GLN A 41 0.25 -25.65 -3.64
N PHE A 42 1.05 -24.97 -2.83
CA PHE A 42 2.02 -23.96 -3.28
C PHE A 42 3.42 -24.53 -3.52
N VAL A 43 3.60 -25.84 -3.32
CA VAL A 43 4.88 -26.50 -3.61
C VAL A 43 4.89 -26.87 -5.09
N ILE A 44 5.56 -26.04 -5.88
CA ILE A 44 6.03 -26.41 -7.21
C ILE A 44 6.83 -27.71 -7.04
N ALA A 45 6.38 -28.79 -7.70
CA ALA A 45 7.12 -30.03 -7.74
C ALA A 45 8.55 -29.71 -8.18
N ALA A 46 9.54 -30.02 -7.33
CA ALA A 46 10.93 -29.94 -7.67
C ALA A 46 11.21 -30.97 -8.78
N GLY A 47 11.08 -30.55 -10.03
CA GLY A 47 11.25 -31.42 -11.18
C GLY A 47 10.51 -30.94 -12.41
N ASP A 48 10.90 -29.77 -12.92
CA ASP A 48 11.15 -29.54 -14.35
C ASP A 48 11.68 -28.11 -14.55
N PRO A 49 12.96 -27.93 -14.93
CA PRO A 49 13.47 -26.60 -15.23
C PRO A 49 12.88 -26.12 -16.56
N VAL A 50 12.06 -25.06 -16.52
CA VAL A 50 11.77 -24.26 -17.72
C VAL A 50 13.06 -23.55 -18.12
N ARG A 51 13.87 -24.22 -18.94
CA ARG A 51 15.06 -23.68 -19.56
C ARG A 51 14.63 -22.81 -20.74
N ALA A 52 14.55 -21.50 -20.52
CA ALA A 52 14.57 -20.55 -21.62
C ALA A 52 15.91 -20.69 -22.36
N ALA A 53 15.86 -21.04 -23.63
CA ALA A 53 17.04 -21.15 -24.48
C ALA A 53 17.62 -19.75 -24.77
N PRO A 54 18.93 -19.52 -24.60
CA PRO A 54 19.57 -18.32 -25.14
C PRO A 54 19.61 -18.40 -26.69
N PRO A 55 19.62 -17.26 -27.40
CA PRO A 55 19.71 -17.25 -28.85
C PRO A 55 20.96 -17.98 -29.34
N ALA A 56 20.80 -18.79 -30.39
CA ALA A 56 21.87 -19.58 -31.00
C ALA A 56 22.98 -18.68 -31.56
N VAL A 57 24.16 -18.78 -30.96
CA VAL A 57 25.40 -18.25 -31.55
C VAL A 57 25.83 -19.20 -32.66
N ALA A 58 25.96 -18.68 -33.88
CA ALA A 58 26.46 -19.44 -35.02
C ALA A 58 27.92 -19.88 -34.75
N THR A 59 28.15 -21.19 -34.71
CA THR A 59 29.50 -21.77 -34.65
C THR A 59 30.20 -21.55 -35.99
N GLN A 60 31.07 -20.54 -36.07
CA GLN A 60 32.04 -20.46 -37.16
C GLN A 60 33.14 -21.49 -36.88
N THR A 61 33.30 -22.46 -37.78
CA THR A 61 34.42 -23.40 -37.74
C THR A 61 35.69 -22.65 -38.14
N PRO A 62 36.74 -22.59 -37.31
CA PRO A 62 38.02 -22.03 -37.74
C PRO A 62 38.69 -22.97 -38.76
N PRO A 63 39.36 -22.45 -39.80
CA PRO A 63 40.14 -23.28 -40.70
C PRO A 63 41.34 -23.90 -39.96
N THR A 64 41.53 -25.21 -40.14
CA THR A 64 42.71 -25.95 -39.67
C THR A 64 43.94 -25.46 -40.44
N GLY A 65 44.62 -24.45 -39.90
CA GLY A 65 45.98 -24.07 -40.28
C GLY A 65 46.94 -24.45 -39.17
N GLN A 66 47.95 -25.27 -39.46
CA GLN A 66 49.05 -25.52 -38.53
C GLN A 66 49.83 -24.20 -38.35
N VAL A 67 49.77 -23.63 -37.15
CA VAL A 67 50.60 -22.48 -36.76
C VAL A 67 51.65 -23.00 -35.80
N ALA A 68 52.92 -22.89 -36.19
CA ALA A 68 54.07 -23.20 -35.34
C ALA A 68 54.02 -22.38 -34.04
N PRO A 69 54.49 -22.90 -32.89
CA PRO A 69 54.40 -22.19 -31.62
C PRO A 69 55.33 -20.98 -31.62
N VAL A 70 54.75 -19.78 -31.74
CA VAL A 70 55.41 -18.53 -31.39
C VAL A 70 55.30 -18.36 -29.87
N PRO A 71 56.41 -18.12 -29.14
CA PRO A 71 56.34 -17.85 -27.71
C PRO A 71 55.50 -16.59 -27.47
N ARG A 72 54.32 -16.75 -26.86
CA ARG A 72 53.48 -15.62 -26.44
C ARG A 72 54.03 -15.08 -25.11
N PRO A 73 54.29 -13.77 -24.99
CA PRO A 73 54.52 -13.19 -23.68
C PRO A 73 53.26 -13.33 -22.83
N THR A 74 53.40 -13.97 -21.68
CA THR A 74 52.34 -14.08 -20.67
C THR A 74 52.26 -12.75 -19.93
N PHE A 75 51.25 -11.93 -20.23
CA PHE A 75 50.97 -10.74 -19.44
C PHE A 75 50.16 -11.15 -18.21
N VAL A 76 50.77 -11.06 -17.04
CA VAL A 76 50.07 -11.15 -15.76
C VAL A 76 49.62 -9.74 -15.42
N VAL A 77 48.31 -9.48 -15.50
CA VAL A 77 47.73 -8.23 -15.02
C VAL A 77 47.40 -8.43 -13.55
N GLU A 78 48.26 -7.90 -12.69
CA GLU A 78 48.00 -7.79 -11.26
C GLU A 78 47.30 -6.44 -11.02
N PRO A 79 46.03 -6.42 -10.56
CA PRO A 79 45.37 -5.17 -10.20
C PRO A 79 46.18 -4.50 -9.09
N GLY A 80 46.75 -3.34 -9.38
CA GLY A 80 47.40 -2.52 -8.36
C GLY A 80 46.43 -2.22 -7.22
N ALA A 81 46.94 -2.20 -5.99
CA ALA A 81 46.14 -1.83 -4.82
C ALA A 81 45.37 -0.53 -5.11
N PRO A 82 44.07 -0.45 -4.74
CA PRO A 82 43.31 0.77 -4.97
C PRO A 82 44.04 1.93 -4.31
N MET A 83 44.52 2.87 -5.11
CA MET A 83 45.05 4.11 -4.58
C MET A 83 43.87 4.80 -3.90
N SER A 84 43.91 4.84 -2.56
CA SER A 84 43.06 5.70 -1.77
C SER A 84 43.43 7.14 -2.13
N VAL A 85 42.76 7.69 -3.15
CA VAL A 85 42.63 9.13 -3.27
C VAL A 85 41.73 9.51 -2.09
N ALA A 86 42.35 9.85 -0.97
CA ALA A 86 41.69 10.44 0.19
C ALA A 86 41.26 11.90 -0.10
N GLU A 87 40.84 12.17 -1.33
CA GLU A 87 40.13 13.37 -1.72
C GLU A 87 38.66 12.99 -1.61
N ALA A 88 38.04 13.35 -0.47
CA ALA A 88 36.60 13.23 -0.33
C ALA A 88 35.96 13.98 -1.51
N ALA A 89 35.19 13.26 -2.32
CA ALA A 89 34.52 13.84 -3.48
C ALA A 89 33.77 15.11 -3.05
N ALA A 90 34.21 16.27 -3.54
CA ALA A 90 33.53 17.53 -3.27
C ALA A 90 32.12 17.45 -3.86
N PRO A 91 31.06 17.82 -3.11
CA PRO A 91 29.70 17.80 -3.62
C PRO A 91 29.62 18.65 -4.89
N VAL A 92 29.29 18.02 -6.02
CA VAL A 92 29.20 18.69 -7.32
C VAL A 92 27.99 19.62 -7.38
N GLU A 93 26.96 19.38 -6.54
CA GLU A 93 25.71 20.14 -6.52
C GLU A 93 25.10 20.24 -5.10
N THR A 94 24.11 21.11 -4.94
CA THR A 94 23.32 21.23 -3.70
C THR A 94 22.49 19.96 -3.51
N PRO A 95 22.52 19.31 -2.32
CA PRO A 95 21.72 18.11 -2.09
C PRO A 95 20.23 18.42 -2.19
N VAL A 96 19.52 17.71 -3.08
CA VAL A 96 18.06 17.76 -3.19
C VAL A 96 17.49 16.70 -2.25
N LEU A 97 16.61 17.11 -1.33
CA LEU A 97 15.91 16.18 -0.45
C LEU A 97 14.82 15.46 -1.24
N LEU A 98 15.00 14.16 -1.44
CA LEU A 98 14.00 13.31 -2.08
C LEU A 98 13.18 12.60 -1.02
N ASP A 99 11.86 12.68 -1.15
CA ASP A 99 10.97 11.88 -0.31
C ASP A 99 10.93 10.42 -0.78
N ALA A 100 10.82 9.50 0.17
CA ALA A 100 10.80 8.07 -0.12
C ALA A 100 9.38 7.63 -0.47
N LYS A 101 9.20 7.00 -1.64
CA LYS A 101 7.97 6.27 -1.96
C LYS A 101 7.91 5.01 -1.09
N VAL A 102 6.89 4.92 -0.23
CA VAL A 102 6.70 3.78 0.69
C VAL A 102 5.86 2.69 0.04
N GLY A 103 4.94 3.07 -0.85
CA GLY A 103 4.06 2.11 -1.52
C GLY A 103 3.14 2.74 -2.56
N ASP A 104 2.17 1.94 -3.00
CA ASP A 104 1.18 2.32 -3.98
C ASP A 104 -0.19 1.75 -3.58
N ILE A 105 -1.22 2.59 -3.56
CA ILE A 105 -2.60 2.19 -3.24
C ILE A 105 -3.48 2.59 -4.41
N ASN A 106 -4.02 1.61 -5.14
CA ASN A 106 -4.86 1.82 -6.32
C ASN A 106 -4.23 2.71 -7.41
N GLY A 107 -2.91 2.59 -7.63
CA GLY A 107 -2.17 3.40 -8.61
C GLY A 107 -1.76 4.78 -8.10
N ARG A 108 -2.11 5.13 -6.85
CA ARG A 108 -1.65 6.36 -6.20
C ARG A 108 -0.37 6.07 -5.39
N PRO A 109 0.77 6.73 -5.70
CA PRO A 109 1.97 6.61 -4.88
C PRO A 109 1.73 7.24 -3.50
N VAL A 110 2.20 6.55 -2.46
CA VAL A 110 2.20 7.06 -1.09
C VAL A 110 3.64 7.34 -0.68
N PHE A 111 3.91 8.59 -0.30
CA PHE A 111 5.24 9.03 0.13
C PHE A 111 5.36 9.05 1.66
N ALA A 112 6.60 8.98 2.15
CA ALA A 112 6.87 8.86 3.58
C ALA A 112 6.44 10.11 4.35
N SER A 113 6.65 11.32 3.80
CA SER A 113 6.22 12.55 4.46
C SER A 113 4.69 12.60 4.65
N GLU A 114 3.93 12.39 3.57
CA GLU A 114 2.46 12.36 3.58
C GLU A 114 1.93 11.29 4.55
N PHE A 115 2.54 10.11 4.56
CA PHE A 115 2.10 9.02 5.42
C PHE A 115 2.38 9.28 6.91
N LEU A 116 3.55 9.85 7.23
CA LEU A 116 3.99 10.06 8.60
C LEU A 116 3.49 11.37 9.23
N GLU A 117 3.09 12.36 8.42
CA GLU A 117 2.56 13.65 8.87
C GLU A 117 1.52 13.52 10.01
N PRO A 118 0.45 12.70 9.90
CA PRO A 118 -0.54 12.58 10.98
C PRO A 118 0.00 11.90 12.24
N LEU A 119 1.11 11.17 12.14
CA LEU A 119 1.70 10.41 13.25
C LEU A 119 2.83 11.18 13.94
N GLU A 120 3.48 12.12 13.24
CA GLU A 120 4.73 12.75 13.66
C GLU A 120 4.67 13.33 15.08
N GLY A 121 3.60 14.06 15.40
CA GLY A 121 3.41 14.66 16.72
C GLY A 121 3.37 13.61 17.83
N ASN A 122 2.59 12.55 17.63
CA ASN A 122 2.43 11.47 18.61
C ASN A 122 3.70 10.62 18.74
N LEU A 123 4.35 10.30 17.62
CA LEU A 123 5.60 9.54 17.62
C LEU A 123 6.74 10.31 18.31
N ARG A 124 6.85 11.61 18.04
CA ARG A 124 7.84 12.49 18.68
C ARG A 124 7.57 12.66 20.17
N ALA A 125 6.33 12.88 20.56
CA ALA A 125 5.95 12.95 21.97
C ALA A 125 6.32 11.65 22.70
N LYS A 126 5.99 10.49 22.10
CA LYS A 126 6.28 9.19 22.74
C LYS A 126 7.77 8.90 22.87
N ALA A 127 8.59 9.35 21.91
CA ALA A 127 10.03 9.17 21.94
C ALA A 127 10.70 9.81 23.16
N LEU A 128 10.08 10.85 23.74
CA LEU A 128 10.58 11.55 24.93
C LEU A 128 10.22 10.81 26.24
N GLU A 129 9.24 9.91 26.21
CA GLU A 129 8.68 9.26 27.41
C GLU A 129 9.17 7.83 27.61
N THR A 130 9.62 7.16 26.54
CA THR A 130 9.90 5.72 26.56
C THR A 130 11.30 5.39 26.05
N ASP A 131 11.83 4.24 26.47
CA ASP A 131 13.05 3.70 25.86
C ASP A 131 12.82 3.30 24.39
N ARG A 132 13.93 3.06 23.69
CA ARG A 132 13.94 2.78 22.25
C ARG A 132 13.09 1.57 21.86
N ASP A 133 13.14 0.48 22.62
CA ASP A 133 12.44 -0.76 22.25
C ASP A 133 10.93 -0.64 22.50
N GLN A 134 10.55 0.07 23.57
CA GLN A 134 9.15 0.45 23.78
C GLN A 134 8.66 1.40 22.68
N TRP A 135 9.46 2.39 22.30
CA TRP A 135 9.12 3.34 21.26
C TRP A 135 8.94 2.66 19.89
N ILE A 136 9.84 1.75 19.51
CA ILE A 136 9.75 1.01 18.25
C ILE A 136 8.45 0.21 18.18
N ARG A 137 8.08 -0.49 19.27
CA ARG A 137 6.83 -1.25 19.33
C ARG A 137 5.61 -0.34 19.18
N PHE A 138 5.58 0.76 19.94
CA PHE A 138 4.52 1.76 19.82
C PHE A 138 4.42 2.32 18.39
N ALA A 139 5.54 2.71 17.80
CA ALA A 139 5.59 3.27 16.46
C ALA A 139 5.08 2.26 15.43
N ALA A 140 5.49 1.00 15.53
CA ALA A 140 5.03 -0.07 14.64
C ALA A 140 3.50 -0.27 14.73
N GLU A 141 2.93 -0.26 15.94
CA GLU A 141 1.49 -0.35 16.15
C GLU A 141 0.74 0.85 15.52
N GLN A 142 1.21 2.08 15.76
CA GLN A 142 0.59 3.28 15.20
C GLN A 142 0.66 3.30 13.66
N ILE A 143 1.81 2.93 13.09
CA ILE A 143 2.00 2.79 11.64
C ILE A 143 1.04 1.75 11.09
N GLN A 144 0.87 0.60 11.75
CA GLN A 144 -0.03 -0.45 11.29
C GLN A 144 -1.50 0.00 11.31
N VAL A 145 -1.93 0.69 12.36
CA VAL A 145 -3.29 1.26 12.47
C VAL A 145 -3.53 2.28 11.35
N GLN A 146 -2.59 3.20 11.16
CA GLN A 146 -2.71 4.23 10.13
C GLN A 146 -2.74 3.65 8.71
N LEU A 147 -1.88 2.68 8.43
CA LEU A 147 -1.85 1.99 7.15
C LEU A 147 -3.17 1.30 6.85
N ARG A 148 -3.75 0.61 7.85
CA ARG A 148 -5.05 -0.04 7.70
C ARG A 148 -6.17 0.96 7.44
N SER A 149 -6.18 2.10 8.14
CA SER A 149 -7.15 3.16 7.89
C SER A 149 -7.05 3.65 6.45
N MET A 150 -5.84 4.05 6.02
CA MET A 150 -5.59 4.57 4.68
C MET A 150 -6.01 3.59 3.58
N ILE A 151 -5.66 2.31 3.71
CA ILE A 151 -6.07 1.28 2.74
C ILE A 151 -7.60 1.14 2.72
N THR A 152 -8.22 1.08 3.90
CA THR A 152 -9.68 0.91 4.01
C THR A 152 -10.42 2.09 3.38
N ASP A 153 -9.98 3.31 3.65
CA ASP A 153 -10.57 4.54 3.12
C ASP A 153 -10.45 4.59 1.59
N GLU A 154 -9.30 4.21 1.04
CA GLU A 154 -9.13 4.17 -0.42
C GLU A 154 -9.92 3.06 -1.10
N LEU A 155 -10.00 1.88 -0.49
CA LEU A 155 -10.84 0.79 -1.03
C LEU A 155 -12.32 1.18 -1.01
N LEU A 156 -12.80 1.73 0.10
CA LEU A 156 -14.18 2.17 0.24
C LEU A 156 -14.50 3.31 -0.74
N ARG A 157 -13.59 4.27 -0.90
CA ARG A 157 -13.72 5.35 -1.89
C ARG A 157 -13.75 4.81 -3.31
N ALA A 158 -12.86 3.88 -3.65
CA ALA A 158 -12.81 3.27 -4.99
C ALA A 158 -14.10 2.50 -5.29
N GLU A 159 -14.60 1.73 -4.33
CA GLU A 159 -15.86 1.01 -4.43
C GLU A 159 -17.07 1.95 -4.55
N ALA A 160 -17.12 3.00 -3.74
CA ALA A 160 -18.17 4.00 -3.81
C ALA A 160 -18.19 4.67 -5.19
N LEU A 161 -17.02 5.05 -5.72
CA LEU A 161 -16.91 5.68 -7.04
C LEU A 161 -17.17 4.70 -8.19
N SER A 162 -16.84 3.42 -8.05
CA SER A 162 -17.09 2.43 -9.11
C SER A 162 -18.59 2.16 -9.30
N ARG A 163 -19.38 2.29 -8.23
CA ARG A 163 -20.85 2.11 -8.25
C ARG A 163 -21.64 3.30 -8.80
N LEU A 164 -21.02 4.49 -8.93
CA LEU A 164 -21.71 5.68 -9.45
C LEU A 164 -21.75 5.71 -10.98
N THR A 165 -22.91 6.09 -11.53
CA THR A 165 -23.04 6.40 -12.97
C THR A 165 -22.27 7.67 -13.34
N VAL A 166 -22.11 7.93 -14.63
CA VAL A 166 -21.38 9.12 -15.12
C VAL A 166 -22.09 10.41 -14.71
N GLU A 167 -23.42 10.44 -14.77
CA GLU A 167 -24.26 11.57 -14.37
C GLU A 167 -24.18 11.81 -12.86
N GLN A 168 -24.21 10.74 -12.06
CA GLN A 168 -24.07 10.83 -10.61
C GLN A 168 -22.69 11.36 -10.21
N LYS A 169 -21.61 10.93 -10.90
CA LYS A 169 -20.26 11.48 -10.70
C LYS A 169 -20.20 12.97 -11.02
N ALA A 170 -20.91 13.43 -12.05
CA ALA A 170 -20.99 14.86 -12.39
C ALA A 170 -21.73 15.66 -11.31
N GLY A 171 -22.86 15.15 -10.83
CA GLY A 171 -23.60 15.73 -9.71
C GLY A 171 -22.76 15.84 -8.43
N LEU A 172 -22.05 14.77 -8.08
CA LEU A 172 -21.14 14.75 -6.92
C LEU A 172 -20.02 15.80 -7.06
N ARG A 173 -19.39 15.92 -8.23
CA ARG A 173 -18.36 16.94 -8.46
C ARG A 173 -18.90 18.36 -8.27
N ARG A 174 -20.10 18.65 -8.78
CA ARG A 174 -20.72 19.97 -8.59
C ARG A 174 -21.04 20.26 -7.13
N PHE A 175 -21.60 19.27 -6.43
CA PHE A 175 -21.84 19.38 -4.99
C PHE A 175 -20.55 19.69 -4.20
N LEU A 176 -19.46 18.98 -4.49
CA LEU A 176 -18.17 19.22 -3.83
C LEU A 176 -17.58 20.61 -4.14
N GLN A 177 -17.76 21.12 -5.37
CA GLN A 177 -17.37 22.48 -5.73
C GLN A 177 -18.16 23.53 -4.95
N ASP A 178 -19.46 23.31 -4.75
CA ASP A 178 -20.31 24.21 -3.97
C ASP A 178 -19.89 24.20 -2.49
N VAL A 179 -19.62 23.03 -1.91
CA VAL A 179 -19.11 22.91 -0.54
C VAL A 179 -17.79 23.68 -0.38
N ARG A 180 -16.83 23.45 -1.28
CA ARG A 180 -15.55 24.17 -1.28
C ARG A 180 -15.75 25.69 -1.37
N SER A 181 -16.62 26.14 -2.27
CA SER A 181 -16.88 27.57 -2.46
C SER A 181 -17.46 28.20 -1.19
N ARG A 182 -18.36 27.51 -0.48
CA ARG A 182 -18.89 27.97 0.81
C ARG A 182 -17.80 28.06 1.89
N LEU A 183 -16.92 27.07 1.99
CA LEU A 183 -15.79 27.09 2.94
C LEU A 183 -14.83 28.27 2.66
N ILE A 184 -14.56 28.55 1.39
CA ILE A 184 -13.76 29.71 0.99
C ILE A 184 -14.47 31.02 1.36
N SER A 185 -15.77 31.14 1.07
CA SER A 185 -16.54 32.34 1.47
C SER A 185 -16.56 32.54 2.99
N GLN A 186 -16.73 31.47 3.77
CA GLN A 186 -16.71 31.52 5.24
C GLN A 186 -15.34 31.85 5.85
N SER A 187 -14.26 31.67 5.09
CA SER A 187 -12.90 32.04 5.50
C SER A 187 -12.48 33.42 4.98
N GLY A 188 -13.44 34.25 4.55
CA GLY A 188 -13.19 35.59 4.03
C GLY A 188 -12.55 35.60 2.65
N GLY A 189 -12.77 34.55 1.85
CA GLY A 189 -12.23 34.41 0.50
C GLY A 189 -10.83 33.80 0.42
N SER A 190 -10.20 33.44 1.55
CA SER A 190 -8.86 32.87 1.56
C SER A 190 -8.89 31.33 1.48
N SER A 191 -8.45 30.77 0.36
CA SER A 191 -8.30 29.33 0.19
C SER A 191 -7.36 28.70 1.21
N GLN A 192 -6.28 29.39 1.59
CA GLN A 192 -5.33 28.90 2.59
C GLN A 192 -5.96 28.81 3.98
N ARG A 193 -6.76 29.83 4.37
CA ARG A 193 -7.46 29.81 5.67
C ARG A 193 -8.59 28.78 5.68
N ALA A 194 -9.20 28.48 4.55
CA ALA A 194 -10.19 27.41 4.42
C ALA A 194 -9.57 26.02 4.57
N ALA A 195 -8.34 25.81 4.08
CA ALA A 195 -7.66 24.51 4.11
C ALA A 195 -7.10 24.16 5.50
N ASN A 196 -6.72 25.16 6.29
CA ASN A 196 -6.09 24.99 7.60
C ASN A 196 -7.11 24.95 8.77
N ARG A 197 -8.40 24.79 8.50
CA ARG A 197 -9.47 24.80 9.52
C ARG A 197 -10.14 23.43 9.59
#